data_AF-X1NDA9-F1
#
_entry.id   AF-X1NDA9-F1
#
_cell.length_a   1.000
_cell.length_b   1.000
_cell.length_c   1.000
_cell.angle_alpha   90.00
_cell.angle_beta   90.00
_cell.angle_gamma   90.00
#
_symmetry.space_group_name_H-M   'P 1'
#
loop_
_entity.id
_entity.type
_entity.pdbx_description
1 polymer ?
#
loop_
_entity_poly.entity_id
_entity_poly.type
_entity_poly.pdbx_seq_one_letter_code
_entity_poly.pdbx_strand_id
1 'polypeptide(L)'
;MISFILILFILSIWRIVYRFAGPIPEKGPLSKIRRAIIIGTGKEGKRILKKLEKRPDMQYEICGFVDFEQNSIGKEIDGAEVLATIDNIKDVI
;
A
#
# COMPACT_ATOMS: atom_id res chain seq x y z
N MET A 1 -46.69 -5.22 -20.48
CA MET A 1 -45.49 -5.64 -21.24
C MET A 1 -44.39 -4.58 -21.25
N ILE A 2 -44.70 -3.34 -21.64
CA ILE A 2 -43.69 -2.27 -21.80
C ILE A 2 -42.94 -1.96 -20.49
N SER A 3 -43.65 -1.86 -19.37
CA SER A 3 -43.05 -1.57 -18.06
C SER A 3 -42.08 -2.67 -17.57
N PHE A 4 -42.36 -3.92 -17.91
CA PHE A 4 -41.50 -5.06 -17.54
C PHE A 4 -40.15 -4.99 -18.25
N ILE A 5 -40.17 -4.67 -19.54
CA ILE A 5 -38.97 -4.50 -20.35
C ILE A 5 -38.14 -3.32 -19.81
N LEU A 6 -38.80 -2.21 -19.48
CA LEU A 6 -38.13 -1.00 -18.96
C LEU A 6 -37.36 -1.27 -17.66
N ILE A 7 -37.94 -2.04 -16.74
CA ILE A 7 -37.33 -2.38 -15.43
C ILE A 7 -36.11 -3.29 -15.62
N LEU A 8 -36.17 -4.25 -16.56
CA LEU A 8 -35.02 -5.10 -16.87
C LEU A 8 -33.82 -4.28 -17.39
N PHE A 9 -34.08 -3.29 -18.24
CA PHE A 9 -33.04 -2.40 -18.73
C PHE A 9 -32.48 -1.51 -17.62
N ILE A 10 -33.34 -0.88 -16.80
CA ILE A 10 -32.88 0.03 -15.74
C ILE A 10 -31.96 -0.69 -14.75
N LEU A 11 -32.30 -1.90 -14.33
CA LEU A 11 -31.51 -2.68 -13.37
C LEU A 11 -30.17 -3.16 -13.97
N SER A 12 -30.18 -3.52 -15.26
CA SER A 12 -28.97 -3.96 -15.97
C SER A 12 -28.00 -2.81 -16.21
N ILE A 13 -28.52 -1.67 -16.63
CA ILE A 13 -27.74 -0.45 -16.88
C ILE A 13 -27.17 0.08 -15.58
N TRP A 14 -27.96 0.10 -14.49
CA TRP A 14 -27.48 0.54 -13.18
C TRP A 14 -26.23 -0.24 -12.75
N ARG A 15 -26.23 -1.58 -12.86
CA ARG A 15 -25.04 -2.41 -12.56
C ARG A 15 -23.82 -2.06 -13.42
N ILE A 16 -24.03 -1.78 -14.72
CA ILE A 16 -22.94 -1.36 -15.63
C ILE A 16 -22.41 0.01 -15.21
N VAL A 17 -23.30 0.95 -14.89
CA VAL A 17 -22.93 2.32 -14.50
C VAL A 17 -22.13 2.30 -13.20
N TYR A 18 -22.46 1.51 -12.18
CA TYR A 18 -21.60 1.41 -10.98
C TYR A 18 -20.19 0.88 -11.28
N ARG A 19 -20.05 0.03 -12.30
CA ARG A 19 -18.74 -0.50 -12.70
C ARG A 19 -17.90 0.53 -13.46
N PHE A 20 -18.54 1.47 -14.18
CA PHE A 20 -17.86 2.50 -14.96
C PHE A 20 -17.76 3.86 -14.25
N ALA A 21 -18.72 4.21 -13.40
CA ALA A 21 -18.81 5.46 -12.66
C ALA A 21 -18.39 5.33 -11.19
N GLY A 22 -18.15 4.11 -10.70
CA GLY A 22 -17.38 3.91 -9.49
C GLY A 22 -15.98 4.50 -9.69
N PRO A 23 -15.35 5.11 -8.68
CA PRO A 23 -13.99 5.58 -8.80
C PRO A 23 -13.15 4.43 -9.34
N ILE A 24 -12.50 4.67 -10.48
CA ILE A 24 -11.51 3.76 -11.04
C ILE A 24 -10.61 3.42 -9.86
N PRO A 25 -10.55 2.16 -9.37
CA PRO A 25 -9.55 1.82 -8.38
C PRO A 25 -8.24 2.27 -9.03
N GLU A 26 -7.40 3.04 -8.32
CA GLU A 26 -6.11 3.53 -8.80
C GLU A 26 -5.13 2.37 -9.08
N LYS A 27 -5.59 1.28 -9.68
CA LYS A 27 -4.86 0.22 -10.34
C LYS A 27 -4.63 0.62 -11.79
N GLY A 28 -4.14 1.83 -12.00
CA GLY A 28 -3.51 2.23 -13.25
C GLY A 28 -2.02 1.88 -13.20
N PRO A 29 -1.34 1.59 -14.32
CA PRO A 29 0.10 1.35 -14.38
C PRO A 29 0.97 2.56 -13.94
N LEU A 30 0.34 3.69 -13.61
CA LEU A 30 0.92 4.93 -13.09
C LEU A 30 0.56 5.20 -11.62
N SER A 31 -0.01 4.20 -10.95
CA SER A 31 -0.35 4.31 -9.53
C SER A 31 0.92 4.57 -8.74
N LYS A 32 1.06 5.82 -8.28
CA LYS A 32 2.23 6.37 -7.62
C LYS A 32 2.72 5.38 -6.57
N ILE A 33 3.86 4.74 -6.80
CA ILE A 33 4.51 3.87 -5.82
C ILE A 33 4.64 4.69 -4.54
N ARG A 34 3.96 4.26 -3.48
CA ARG A 34 3.95 4.94 -2.20
C ARG A 34 5.17 4.47 -1.43
N ARG A 35 6.12 5.37 -1.21
CA ARG A 35 7.27 5.11 -0.34
C ARG A 35 6.76 4.90 1.08
N ALA A 36 7.17 3.80 1.70
CA ALA A 36 6.78 3.42 3.05
C ALA A 36 8.02 3.07 3.89
N ILE A 37 7.96 3.41 5.17
CA ILE A 37 9.00 3.13 6.16
C ILE A 37 8.37 2.29 7.26
N ILE A 38 9.08 1.27 7.73
CA ILE A 38 8.59 0.39 8.80
C ILE A 38 9.18 0.86 10.14
N ILE A 39 8.33 1.11 11.12
CA ILE A 39 8.76 1.49 12.48
C ILE A 39 8.94 0.21 13.31
N GLY A 40 10.13 0.04 13.87
CA GLY A 40 10.58 -1.08 14.68
C GLY A 40 11.24 -2.19 13.87
N THR A 41 12.46 -2.58 14.27
CA THR A 41 13.23 -3.66 13.62
C THR A 41 12.98 -5.06 14.20
N GLY A 42 12.08 -5.13 15.19
CA GLY A 42 11.72 -6.37 15.87
C GLY A 42 11.02 -7.39 14.97
N LYS A 43 10.61 -8.50 15.58
CA LYS A 43 10.00 -9.65 14.88
C LYS A 43 8.79 -9.26 14.02
N GLU A 44 7.93 -8.36 14.52
CA GLU A 44 6.76 -7.92 13.77
C GLU A 44 7.12 -7.02 12.59
N GLY A 45 8.13 -6.15 12.72
CA GLY A 45 8.64 -5.33 11.61
C GLY A 45 9.14 -6.20 10.45
N LYS A 46 9.95 -7.21 10.76
CA LYS A 46 10.42 -8.21 9.77
C LYS A 46 9.27 -8.99 9.12
N ARG A 47 8.23 -9.32 9.90
CA ARG A 47 7.04 -10.01 9.40
C ARG A 47 6.26 -9.14 8.42
N ILE A 48 6.16 -7.84 8.69
CA ILE A 48 5.50 -6.88 7.79
C ILE A 48 6.29 -6.75 6.50
N LEU A 49 7.62 -6.57 6.57
CA LEU A 49 8.51 -6.52 5.40
C LEU A 49 8.27 -7.73 4.48
N LYS A 50 8.41 -8.95 5.02
CA LYS A 50 8.19 -10.19 4.27
C LYS A 50 6.78 -10.33 3.70
N LYS A 51 5.77 -9.74 4.34
CA LYS A 51 4.38 -9.78 3.86
C LYS A 51 4.16 -8.80 2.70
N LEU A 52 4.84 -7.66 2.72
CA LEU A 52 4.76 -6.64 1.67
C LEU A 52 5.59 -7.06 0.45
N GLU A 53 6.78 -7.63 0.65
CA GLU A 53 7.60 -8.20 -0.44
C GLU A 53 6.87 -9.33 -1.19
N LYS A 54 6.10 -10.16 -0.47
CA LYS A 54 5.28 -11.24 -1.08
C LYS A 54 4.07 -10.72 -1.86
N ARG A 55 3.79 -9.42 -1.80
CA ARG A 55 2.62 -8.79 -2.42
C ARG A 55 3.05 -7.61 -3.29
N PRO A 56 3.75 -7.86 -4.42
CA PRO A 56 4.13 -6.82 -5.37
C PRO A 56 2.90 -6.18 -6.06
N ASP A 57 1.70 -6.75 -5.88
CA ASP A 57 0.42 -6.12 -6.24
C ASP A 57 0.10 -4.90 -5.38
N MET A 58 0.72 -4.77 -4.21
CA MET A 58 0.66 -3.57 -3.40
C MET A 58 1.67 -2.53 -3.93
N GLN A 59 1.20 -1.33 -4.17
CA GLN A 59 1.97 -0.22 -4.71
C GLN A 59 2.81 0.48 -3.63
N TYR A 60 3.47 -0.29 -2.76
CA TYR A 60 4.36 0.23 -1.72
C TYR A 60 5.80 -0.14 -2.02
N GLU A 61 6.69 0.84 -1.92
CA GLU A 61 8.14 0.63 -1.93
C GLU A 61 8.67 0.85 -0.52
N ILE A 62 9.19 -0.22 0.08
CA ILE A 62 9.73 -0.16 1.43
C ILE A 62 11.14 0.43 1.35
N CYS A 63 11.29 1.63 1.91
CA CYS A 63 12.55 2.37 1.88
C CYS A 63 13.53 1.88 2.97
N GLY A 64 13.01 1.36 4.08
CA GLY A 64 13.82 0.89 5.20
C GLY A 64 13.06 0.86 6.53
N PHE A 65 13.82 0.66 7.60
CA PHE A 65 13.34 0.63 8.97
C PHE A 65 13.69 1.91 9.74
N VAL A 66 12.91 2.19 10.78
CA VAL A 66 13.21 3.20 11.82
C VAL A 66 13.12 2.54 13.18
N ASP A 67 14.08 2.77 14.06
CA ASP A 67 14.09 2.17 15.41
C ASP A 67 14.28 3.22 16.52
N PHE A 68 14.28 2.80 17.78
CA PHE A 68 14.54 3.67 18.92
C PHE A 68 16.03 3.81 19.24
N GLU A 69 16.83 2.79 18.92
CA GLU A 69 18.25 2.76 19.27
C GLU A 69 19.13 3.35 18.17
N GLN A 70 19.94 4.35 18.52
CA GLN A 70 20.88 5.00 17.60
C GLN A 70 21.95 4.04 17.09
N ASN A 71 22.34 3.05 17.89
CA ASN A 71 23.26 1.99 17.50
C ASN A 71 22.69 1.04 16.44
N SER A 72 21.41 1.18 16.08
CA SER A 72 20.78 0.37 15.05
C SER A 72 20.78 1.03 13.69
N ILE A 73 21.07 2.34 13.59
CA ILE A 73 21.20 3.06 12.31
C ILE A 73 22.30 2.40 11.46
N GLY A 74 22.03 2.22 10.16
CA GLY A 74 22.96 1.62 9.21
C GLY A 74 23.05 0.09 9.28
N LYS A 75 22.34 -0.56 10.21
CA LYS A 75 22.24 -2.02 10.22
C LYS A 75 21.30 -2.49 9.12
N GLU A 76 21.70 -3.54 8.42
CA GLU A 76 20.86 -4.23 7.46
C GLU A 76 20.07 -5.35 8.16
N ILE A 77 18.76 -5.37 7.93
CA ILE A 77 17.83 -6.30 8.56
C ILE A 77 16.94 -6.92 7.48
N ASP A 78 17.17 -8.20 7.20
CA ASP A 78 16.46 -8.94 6.15
C ASP A 78 16.48 -8.20 4.79
N GLY A 79 17.58 -7.52 4.45
CA GLY A 79 17.74 -6.80 3.17
C GLY A 79 17.31 -5.33 3.17
N ALA A 80 16.76 -4.82 4.28
CA ALA A 80 16.37 -3.42 4.42
C ALA A 80 17.16 -2.73 5.54
N GLU A 81 17.66 -1.53 5.28
CA GLU A 81 18.51 -0.76 6.18
C GLU A 81 17.67 0.01 7.22
N VAL A 82 18.24 0.19 8.42
CA VAL A 82 17.71 1.14 9.41
C VAL A 82 18.17 2.54 9.07
N LEU A 83 17.27 3.36 8.54
CA LEU A 83 17.58 4.67 7.99
C LEU A 83 17.77 5.75 9.06
N ALA A 84 16.98 5.69 10.13
CA ALA A 84 17.04 6.65 11.22
C ALA A 84 16.45 6.10 12.51
N THR A 85 16.66 6.85 13.58
CA THR A 85 15.90 6.69 14.82
C THR A 85 14.56 7.40 14.75
N ILE A 86 13.63 7.03 15.64
CA ILE A 86 12.31 7.65 15.71
C ILE A 86 12.38 9.17 15.95
N ASP A 87 13.40 9.63 16.69
CA ASP A 87 13.64 11.04 16.98
C ASP A 87 14.10 11.81 15.74
N ASN A 88 14.88 11.14 14.87
CA ASN A 88 15.44 11.71 13.64
C ASN A 88 14.64 11.33 12.39
N ILE A 89 13.42 10.81 12.54
CA ILE A 89 12.62 10.35 11.41
C ILE A 89 12.35 11.48 10.41
N LYS A 90 12.27 12.73 10.87
CA LYS A 90 12.05 13.92 10.03
C LYS A 90 13.12 14.11 8.96
N ASP A 91 14.32 13.59 9.17
CA ASP A 91 15.43 13.74 8.22
C ASP A 91 15.28 12.80 7.01
N VAL A 92 14.31 11.86 7.06
CA VAL A 92 14.17 10.76 6.08
C VAL A 92 12.79 10.70 5.39
N ILE A 93 11.84 11.56 5.76
CA ILE A 93 10.47 11.59 5.19
C ILE A 93 10.36 12.62 4.07
#